data_AF-A0A6C1KHR5-F1
#
_entry.id   AF-A0A6C1KHR5-F1
#
_cell.length_a   1.000
_cell.length_b   1.000
_cell.length_c   1.000
_cell.angle_alpha   90.00
_cell.angle_beta   90.00
_cell.angle_gamma   90.00
#
_symmetry.space_group_name_H-M   'P 1'
#
loop_
_entity.id
_entity.type
_entity.pdbx_description
1 polymer ?
#
loop_
_entity_poly.entity_id
_entity_poly.type
_entity_poly.pdbx_seq_one_letter_code
_entity_poly.pdbx_strand_id
1 'polypeptide(L)'
;MIHWFGRNFEDPANETPYETREGGYQYIWGGPYDAAEELFAEFGDIVLEDRIRQAVDKVESDGITNWAPSRNHPNHPNQQYAREELVDEYPDDKPEERPLQQVLKMLESGATPIFGGEEERAQRREILSRLDVLEAELKALKPAHGGIGHNRPPEDEETSPIVGEVQEAVAEIGAEMVKATPDALAVAQATSRLQTAIGWLQKKADTAVDAFAKSLGNAAGISVAGLATYVTSQFLPGVAKAASDVVSATIAWLQTVTGPF
;
A
#
# COMPACT_ATOMS: atom_id res chain seq x y z
N MET A 1 -2.71 -3.02 -9.15
CA MET A 1 -3.03 -4.43 -9.43
C MET A 1 -2.79 -4.77 -10.89
N ILE A 2 -3.64 -4.38 -11.85
CA ILE A 2 -3.50 -4.73 -13.28
C ILE A 2 -2.11 -4.43 -13.87
N HIS A 3 -1.59 -3.22 -13.66
CA HIS A 3 -0.25 -2.86 -14.16
C HIS A 3 0.89 -3.64 -13.48
N TRP A 4 0.75 -3.96 -12.18
CA TRP A 4 1.73 -4.80 -11.48
C TRP A 4 1.69 -6.22 -12.05
N PHE A 5 0.49 -6.73 -12.31
CA PHE A 5 0.31 -8.07 -12.85
C PHE A 5 0.96 -8.17 -14.24
N GLY A 6 0.61 -7.30 -15.17
CA GLY A 6 1.22 -7.28 -16.52
C GLY A 6 2.71 -6.91 -16.56
N ARG A 7 3.30 -6.45 -15.45
CA ARG A 7 4.75 -6.25 -15.33
C ARG A 7 5.48 -7.48 -14.85
N ASN A 8 4.84 -8.32 -14.04
CA ASN A 8 5.41 -9.52 -13.42
C ASN A 8 5.03 -10.79 -14.17
N PHE A 9 3.88 -10.80 -14.83
CA PHE A 9 3.34 -11.91 -15.59
C PHE A 9 3.02 -11.45 -17.00
N GLU A 10 3.11 -12.37 -17.95
CA GLU A 10 2.90 -12.12 -19.37
C GLU A 10 2.13 -13.28 -20.02
N ASP A 11 1.58 -12.99 -21.20
CA ASP A 11 1.00 -14.02 -22.06
C ASP A 11 2.08 -15.06 -22.40
N PRO A 12 1.83 -16.36 -22.15
CA PRO A 12 2.79 -17.40 -22.50
C PRO A 12 3.15 -17.41 -23.99
N ALA A 13 2.32 -16.85 -24.89
CA ALA A 13 2.64 -16.68 -26.30
C ALA A 13 3.90 -15.84 -26.58
N ASN A 14 4.37 -15.03 -25.63
CA ASN A 14 5.52 -14.15 -25.81
C ASN A 14 6.85 -14.90 -25.71
N GLU A 15 7.26 -15.27 -24.50
CA GLU A 15 8.55 -15.93 -24.26
C GLU A 15 8.43 -17.41 -23.87
N THR A 16 7.23 -17.99 -23.74
CA THR A 16 7.07 -19.39 -23.31
C THR A 16 7.14 -20.37 -24.49
N PRO A 17 8.04 -21.37 -24.49
CA PRO A 17 8.13 -22.35 -25.57
C PRO A 17 6.80 -23.11 -25.78
N TYR A 18 6.41 -23.34 -27.03
CA TYR A 18 5.19 -24.07 -27.38
C TYR A 18 5.51 -25.41 -28.06
N GLU A 19 4.97 -26.51 -27.54
CA GLU A 19 5.11 -27.84 -28.13
C GLU A 19 3.95 -28.11 -29.10
N THR A 20 4.27 -28.15 -30.39
CA THR A 20 3.28 -28.30 -31.46
C THR A 20 2.69 -29.72 -31.59
N ARG A 21 3.39 -30.76 -31.13
CA ARG A 21 2.95 -32.15 -31.27
C ARG A 21 1.85 -32.54 -30.31
N GLU A 22 1.92 -32.06 -29.07
CA GLU A 22 0.94 -32.33 -28.01
C GLU A 22 0.02 -31.14 -27.74
N GLY A 23 0.40 -29.93 -28.21
CA GLY A 23 -0.38 -28.71 -28.11
C GLY A 23 -0.33 -28.12 -26.70
N GLY A 24 0.60 -27.20 -26.45
CA GLY A 24 0.64 -26.47 -25.18
C GLY A 24 1.93 -25.71 -24.92
N TYR A 25 1.83 -24.69 -24.06
CA TYR A 25 2.98 -23.94 -23.56
C TYR A 25 3.74 -24.71 -22.49
N GLN A 26 5.07 -24.60 -22.53
CA GLN A 26 6.00 -25.27 -21.61
C GLN A 26 6.54 -24.24 -20.63
N TYR A 27 5.99 -24.22 -19.41
CA TYR A 27 6.31 -23.26 -18.35
C TYR A 27 7.65 -23.56 -17.66
N ILE A 28 8.74 -23.47 -18.43
CA ILE A 28 10.10 -23.83 -17.98
C ILE A 28 10.69 -22.90 -16.90
N TRP A 29 10.03 -21.77 -16.61
CA TRP A 29 10.45 -20.78 -15.60
C TRP A 29 9.46 -20.63 -14.45
N GLY A 30 8.51 -21.58 -14.31
CA GLY A 30 7.43 -21.54 -13.34
C GLY A 30 6.08 -21.20 -13.99
N GLY A 31 5.00 -21.55 -13.28
CA GLY A 31 3.61 -21.44 -13.74
C GLY A 31 3.03 -22.79 -14.23
N PRO A 32 1.84 -22.78 -14.85
CA PRO A 32 1.00 -21.61 -15.11
C PRO A 32 0.54 -20.93 -13.82
N TYR A 33 0.56 -19.60 -13.80
CA TYR A 33 0.08 -18.80 -12.69
C TYR A 33 -1.38 -18.40 -12.92
N ASP A 34 -2.16 -18.41 -11.84
CA ASP A 34 -3.55 -17.95 -11.81
C ASP A 34 -3.58 -16.47 -11.40
N ALA A 35 -4.32 -15.64 -12.14
CA ALA A 35 -4.33 -14.20 -11.87
C ALA A 35 -4.99 -13.85 -10.54
N ALA A 36 -5.99 -14.61 -10.11
CA ALA A 36 -6.64 -14.40 -8.83
C ALA A 36 -5.69 -14.77 -7.68
N GLU A 37 -5.09 -15.97 -7.69
CA GLU A 37 -4.17 -16.40 -6.64
C GLU A 37 -3.03 -15.40 -6.44
N GLU A 38 -2.38 -14.96 -7.52
CA GLU A 38 -1.26 -14.02 -7.42
C GLU A 38 -1.68 -12.61 -6.97
N LEU A 39 -2.84 -12.11 -7.44
CA LEU A 39 -3.36 -10.81 -7.02
C LEU A 39 -3.87 -10.84 -5.57
N PHE A 40 -4.47 -11.94 -5.12
CA PHE A 40 -4.88 -12.10 -3.72
C PHE A 40 -3.67 -12.29 -2.80
N ALA A 41 -2.63 -13.02 -3.23
CA ALA A 41 -1.41 -13.17 -2.46
C ALA A 41 -0.66 -11.84 -2.29
N GLU A 42 -0.58 -11.01 -3.33
CA GLU A 42 0.14 -9.73 -3.27
C GLU A 42 -0.70 -8.60 -2.65
N PHE A 43 -2.02 -8.56 -2.89
CA PHE A 43 -2.88 -7.43 -2.51
C PHE A 43 -3.99 -7.75 -1.50
N GLY A 44 -4.21 -9.02 -1.14
CA GLY A 44 -5.31 -9.45 -0.27
C GLY A 44 -5.34 -8.78 1.10
N ASP A 45 -4.16 -8.42 1.62
CA ASP A 45 -4.03 -7.78 2.93
C ASP A 45 -4.22 -6.25 2.89
N ILE A 46 -4.30 -5.65 1.70
CA ILE A 46 -4.28 -4.19 1.50
C ILE A 46 -5.37 -3.65 0.59
N VAL A 47 -6.03 -4.49 -0.18
CA VAL A 47 -7.09 -4.08 -1.09
C VAL A 47 -8.32 -4.93 -0.83
N LEU A 48 -9.49 -4.27 -0.71
CA LEU A 48 -10.76 -4.98 -0.54
C LEU A 48 -10.94 -6.04 -1.63
N GLU A 49 -11.41 -7.21 -1.22
CA GLU A 49 -11.58 -8.39 -2.08
C GLU A 49 -12.33 -8.08 -3.39
N ASP A 50 -13.40 -7.28 -3.35
CA ASP A 50 -14.17 -6.92 -4.55
C ASP A 50 -13.36 -6.12 -5.57
N ARG A 51 -12.38 -5.32 -5.13
CA ARG A 51 -11.48 -4.59 -6.02
C ARG A 51 -10.42 -5.50 -6.63
N ILE A 52 -9.96 -6.51 -5.88
CA ILE A 52 -9.06 -7.54 -6.40
C ILE A 52 -9.76 -8.33 -7.51
N ARG A 53 -11.02 -8.75 -7.28
CA ARG A 53 -11.83 -9.44 -8.30
C ARG A 53 -12.04 -8.59 -9.56
N GLN A 54 -12.32 -7.29 -9.43
CA GLN A 54 -12.40 -6.39 -10.58
C GLN A 54 -11.09 -6.31 -11.37
N ALA A 55 -9.93 -6.40 -10.70
CA ALA A 55 -8.64 -6.44 -11.37
C ALA A 55 -8.38 -7.77 -12.08
N VAL A 56 -8.79 -8.90 -11.49
CA VAL A 56 -8.75 -10.23 -12.13
C VAL A 56 -9.57 -10.20 -13.43
N ASP A 57 -10.83 -9.78 -13.37
CA ASP A 57 -11.71 -9.69 -14.54
C ASP A 57 -11.09 -8.84 -15.67
N LYS A 58 -10.37 -7.79 -15.29
CA LYS A 58 -9.71 -6.89 -16.25
C LYS A 58 -8.42 -7.45 -16.82
N VAL A 59 -7.67 -8.24 -16.06
CA VAL A 59 -6.45 -8.93 -16.51
C VAL A 59 -6.82 -10.07 -17.46
N GLU A 60 -7.88 -10.81 -17.16
CA GLU A 60 -8.33 -11.97 -17.93
C GLU A 60 -9.31 -11.61 -19.05
N SER A 61 -9.54 -10.32 -19.31
CA SER A 61 -10.54 -9.87 -20.30
C SER A 61 -10.27 -10.36 -21.73
N ASP A 62 -9.00 -10.69 -22.01
CA ASP A 62 -8.55 -11.19 -23.31
C ASP A 62 -8.66 -12.73 -23.41
N GLY A 63 -9.21 -13.39 -22.39
CA GLY A 63 -9.45 -14.83 -22.33
C GLY A 63 -8.26 -15.66 -21.87
N ILE A 64 -7.19 -15.01 -21.41
CA ILE A 64 -5.98 -15.65 -20.88
C ILE A 64 -6.14 -15.85 -19.38
N THR A 65 -6.07 -17.10 -18.93
CA THR A 65 -6.17 -17.48 -17.51
C THR A 65 -4.93 -18.20 -16.99
N ASN A 66 -4.00 -18.58 -17.88
CA ASN A 66 -2.77 -19.27 -17.52
C ASN A 66 -1.59 -18.38 -17.89
N TRP A 67 -0.91 -17.85 -16.88
CA TRP A 67 0.09 -16.80 -17.06
C TRP A 67 1.51 -17.33 -16.88
N ALA A 68 2.43 -16.79 -17.67
CA ALA A 68 3.86 -17.07 -17.56
C ALA A 68 4.58 -15.96 -16.78
N PRO A 69 5.68 -16.26 -16.08
CA PRO A 69 6.47 -15.24 -15.42
C PRO A 69 7.21 -14.38 -16.44
N SER A 70 7.06 -13.07 -16.36
CA SER A 70 7.86 -12.12 -17.15
C SER A 70 9.30 -12.06 -16.64
N ARG A 71 10.16 -11.35 -17.38
CA ARG A 71 11.55 -11.08 -16.97
C ARG A 71 11.71 -10.35 -15.63
N ASN A 72 10.67 -9.65 -15.18
CA ASN A 72 10.68 -8.97 -13.88
C ASN A 72 10.19 -9.85 -12.72
N HIS A 73 9.77 -11.08 -13.00
CA HIS A 73 9.29 -12.00 -11.98
C HIS A 73 10.48 -12.56 -11.15
N PRO A 74 10.34 -12.70 -9.83
CA PRO A 74 11.40 -13.27 -8.97
C PRO A 74 11.87 -14.67 -9.36
N ASN A 75 10.97 -15.48 -9.95
CA ASN A 75 11.29 -16.85 -10.40
C ASN A 75 11.89 -16.89 -11.81
N HIS A 76 11.99 -15.76 -12.51
CA HIS A 76 12.67 -15.71 -13.80
C HIS A 76 14.20 -15.80 -13.57
N PRO A 77 14.94 -16.61 -14.34
CA PRO A 77 16.36 -16.90 -14.07
C PRO A 77 17.25 -15.66 -13.95
N ASN A 78 16.94 -14.56 -14.67
CA ASN A 78 17.67 -13.29 -14.54
C ASN A 78 17.61 -12.64 -13.13
N GLN A 79 16.65 -12.99 -12.28
CA GLN A 79 16.57 -12.53 -10.89
C GLN A 79 17.04 -13.57 -9.87
N GLN A 80 16.92 -14.86 -10.20
CA GLN A 80 17.31 -15.94 -9.31
C GLN A 80 18.82 -15.94 -9.02
N TYR A 81 19.66 -15.69 -10.04
CA TYR A 81 21.11 -15.54 -9.85
C TYR A 81 21.51 -14.33 -8.99
N ALA A 82 20.76 -13.22 -9.07
CA ALA A 82 21.02 -12.03 -8.24
C ALA A 82 20.63 -12.23 -6.77
N ARG A 83 19.66 -13.10 -6.50
CA ARG A 83 19.18 -13.40 -5.14
C ARG A 83 20.08 -14.42 -4.44
N GLU A 84 20.55 -15.44 -5.14
CA GLU A 84 21.42 -16.48 -4.57
C GLU A 84 22.79 -15.94 -4.18
N GLU A 85 23.37 -15.03 -4.98
CA GLU A 85 24.69 -14.42 -4.70
C GLU A 85 24.68 -13.51 -3.46
N LEU A 86 23.52 -12.97 -3.05
CA LEU A 86 23.34 -12.14 -1.85
C LEU A 86 23.05 -12.95 -0.56
N VAL A 87 22.57 -14.19 -0.68
CA VAL A 87 22.14 -15.01 0.46
C VAL A 87 23.32 -15.69 1.16
N ASP A 88 24.40 -16.00 0.43
CA ASP A 88 25.60 -16.65 0.99
C ASP A 88 26.43 -15.74 1.92
N GLU A 89 26.22 -14.41 1.91
CA GLU A 89 27.03 -13.47 2.69
C GLU A 89 26.52 -13.23 4.13
N TYR A 90 25.26 -13.57 4.45
CA TYR A 90 24.67 -13.33 5.79
C TYR A 90 23.77 -14.49 6.29
N PRO A 91 24.35 -15.59 6.83
CA PRO A 91 23.59 -16.79 7.16
C PRO A 91 22.79 -16.78 8.49
N ASP A 92 22.55 -15.65 9.19
CA ASP A 92 21.81 -15.71 10.48
C ASP A 92 21.00 -14.47 10.92
N ASP A 93 20.59 -13.59 10.01
CA ASP A 93 19.56 -12.57 10.34
C ASP A 93 18.17 -13.18 10.12
N LYS A 94 17.64 -13.91 11.13
CA LYS A 94 16.18 -14.02 11.23
C LYS A 94 15.68 -12.60 11.50
N PRO A 95 14.91 -11.97 10.58
CA PRO A 95 14.43 -10.63 10.84
C PRO A 95 13.64 -10.64 12.15
N GLU A 96 14.05 -9.83 13.12
CA GLU A 96 13.26 -9.61 14.34
C GLU A 96 11.81 -9.31 13.92
N GLU A 97 10.85 -10.05 14.48
CA GLU A 97 9.43 -9.86 14.14
C GLU A 97 9.07 -8.39 14.36
N ARG A 98 8.49 -7.76 13.34
CA ARG A 98 8.21 -6.31 13.40
C ARG A 98 7.27 -6.03 14.57
N PRO A 99 7.50 -4.97 15.37
CA PRO A 99 6.70 -4.67 16.56
C PRO A 99 5.18 -4.70 16.37
N LEU A 100 4.69 -4.19 15.23
CA LEU A 100 3.26 -4.20 14.92
C LEU A 100 2.69 -5.60 14.67
N GLN A 101 3.44 -6.49 13.99
CA GLN A 101 3.01 -7.86 13.74
C GLN A 101 2.90 -8.65 15.04
N GLN A 102 3.82 -8.41 15.97
CA GLN A 102 3.76 -8.98 17.30
C GLN A 102 2.50 -8.55 18.06
N VAL A 103 2.18 -7.25 18.04
CA VAL A 103 0.95 -6.70 18.68
C VAL A 103 -0.31 -7.28 18.03
N LEU A 104 -0.39 -7.33 16.70
CA LEU A 104 -1.54 -7.89 15.98
C LEU A 104 -1.80 -9.34 16.43
N LYS A 105 -0.76 -10.17 16.44
CA LYS A 105 -0.85 -11.55 16.90
C LYS A 105 -1.33 -11.67 18.35
N MET A 106 -0.85 -10.79 19.24
CA MET A 106 -1.31 -10.77 20.64
C MET A 106 -2.81 -10.44 20.73
N LEU A 107 -3.26 -9.40 20.03
CA LEU A 107 -4.66 -8.97 20.02
C LEU A 107 -5.58 -10.03 19.42
N GLU A 108 -5.18 -10.63 18.31
CA GLU A 108 -5.90 -11.75 17.67
C GLU A 108 -5.97 -12.98 18.59
N SER A 109 -4.94 -13.22 19.39
CA SER A 109 -4.92 -14.29 20.40
C SER A 109 -5.74 -13.99 21.66
N GLY A 110 -6.38 -12.81 21.74
CA GLY A 110 -7.27 -12.42 22.84
C GLY A 110 -6.60 -11.61 23.95
N ALA A 111 -5.43 -11.00 23.69
CA ALA A 111 -4.84 -10.04 24.64
C ALA A 111 -5.83 -8.90 24.92
N THR A 112 -5.99 -8.54 26.20
CA THR A 112 -6.94 -7.50 26.61
C THR A 112 -6.20 -6.18 26.84
N PRO A 113 -6.43 -5.15 25.99
CA PRO A 113 -5.78 -3.87 26.16
C PRO A 113 -6.22 -3.14 27.44
N ILE A 114 -5.32 -2.36 28.04
CA ILE A 114 -5.60 -1.58 29.24
C ILE A 114 -5.53 -0.09 28.92
N PHE A 115 -6.61 0.63 29.25
CA PHE A 115 -6.80 2.03 28.89
C PHE A 115 -6.98 2.93 30.12
N GLY A 116 -6.76 4.23 29.93
CA GLY A 116 -7.11 5.26 30.91
C GLY A 116 -5.95 5.72 31.80
N GLY A 117 -4.74 5.21 31.58
CA GLY A 117 -3.52 5.76 32.16
C GLY A 117 -3.24 7.18 31.67
N GLU A 118 -2.52 7.98 32.46
CA GLU A 118 -2.16 9.35 32.07
C GLU A 118 -1.24 9.37 30.84
N GLU A 119 -0.25 8.49 30.82
CA GLU A 119 0.68 8.29 29.70
C GLU A 119 -0.06 7.88 28.42
N GLU A 120 -0.93 6.88 28.53
CA GLU A 120 -1.76 6.36 27.46
C GLU A 120 -2.65 7.46 26.83
N ARG A 121 -3.30 8.29 27.66
CA ARG A 121 -4.06 9.45 27.18
C ARG A 121 -3.19 10.53 26.55
N ALA A 122 -1.96 10.71 27.02
CA ALA A 122 -1.00 11.62 26.40
C ALA A 122 -0.60 11.13 25.01
N GLN A 123 -0.33 9.82 24.86
CA GLN A 123 -0.04 9.19 23.58
C GLN A 123 -1.20 9.36 22.58
N ARG A 124 -2.46 9.19 23.01
CA ARG A 124 -3.62 9.43 22.12
C ARG A 124 -3.67 10.86 21.60
N ARG A 125 -3.40 11.86 22.43
CA ARG A 125 -3.37 13.28 22.02
C ARG A 125 -2.24 13.54 21.02
N GLU A 126 -1.09 12.92 21.23
CA GLU A 126 0.03 13.00 20.30
C GLU A 126 -0.33 12.36 18.95
N ILE A 127 -0.95 11.18 18.96
CA ILE A 127 -1.41 10.50 17.74
C ILE A 127 -2.39 11.41 16.98
N LEU A 128 -3.40 11.98 17.66
CA LEU A 128 -4.34 12.92 17.04
C LEU A 128 -3.63 14.14 16.42
N SER A 129 -2.66 14.73 17.12
CA SER A 129 -1.87 15.85 16.57
C SER A 129 -1.09 15.45 15.31
N ARG A 130 -0.57 14.22 15.24
CA ARG A 130 0.15 13.73 14.07
C ARG A 130 -0.79 13.39 12.92
N LEU A 131 -1.97 12.85 13.22
CA LEU A 131 -3.03 12.65 12.23
C LEU A 131 -3.47 13.98 11.61
N ASP A 132 -3.63 15.04 12.42
CA ASP A 132 -3.94 16.39 11.92
C ASP A 132 -2.87 16.90 10.94
N VAL A 133 -1.59 16.69 11.25
CA VAL A 133 -0.48 17.05 10.35
C VAL A 133 -0.54 16.25 9.05
N LEU A 134 -0.72 14.93 9.14
CA LEU A 134 -0.84 14.08 7.96
C LEU A 134 -2.06 14.45 7.10
N GLU A 135 -3.20 14.72 7.72
CA GLU A 135 -4.38 15.21 7.03
C GLU A 135 -4.13 16.56 6.37
N ALA A 136 -3.42 17.47 7.03
CA ALA A 136 -3.08 18.76 6.46
C ALA A 136 -2.16 18.62 5.25
N GLU A 137 -1.16 17.74 5.30
CA GLU A 137 -0.30 17.41 4.15
C GLU A 137 -1.14 16.82 3.00
N LEU A 138 -2.04 15.89 3.30
CA LEU A 138 -2.96 15.32 2.30
C LEU A 138 -3.94 16.37 1.73
N LYS A 139 -4.37 17.35 2.54
CA LYS A 139 -5.33 18.42 2.17
C LYS A 139 -4.70 19.62 1.48
N ALA A 140 -3.43 19.93 1.75
CA ALA A 140 -2.68 21.04 1.12
C ALA A 140 -2.60 20.92 -0.41
N LEU A 141 -3.08 19.79 -0.95
CA LEU A 141 -3.21 19.46 -2.35
C LEU A 141 -4.56 19.79 -2.99
N LYS A 142 -5.62 20.08 -2.22
CA LYS A 142 -6.87 20.51 -2.87
C LYS A 142 -6.63 21.91 -3.47
N PRO A 143 -6.83 22.12 -4.79
CA PRO A 143 -6.75 23.47 -5.32
C PRO A 143 -7.75 24.34 -4.55
N ALA A 144 -7.25 25.43 -3.96
CA ALA A 144 -8.09 26.48 -3.45
C ALA A 144 -9.07 26.83 -4.57
N HIS A 145 -10.36 26.70 -4.33
CA HIS A 145 -11.37 26.87 -5.34
C HIS A 145 -11.30 28.33 -5.82
N GLY A 146 -10.58 28.56 -6.91
CA GLY A 146 -10.51 29.84 -7.58
C GLY A 146 -11.90 30.11 -8.12
N GLY A 147 -12.57 31.10 -7.53
CA GLY A 147 -13.90 31.49 -7.95
C GLY A 147 -13.94 31.83 -9.45
N ILE A 148 -15.13 31.60 -10.00
CA ILE A 148 -15.63 32.00 -11.33
C ILE A 148 -15.29 31.04 -12.48
N GLY A 149 -16.25 30.16 -12.80
CA GLY A 149 -16.32 29.50 -14.10
C GLY A 149 -17.17 28.23 -14.10
N HIS A 150 -18.42 28.32 -14.55
CA HIS A 150 -19.30 27.17 -14.76
C HIS A 150 -18.76 26.25 -15.86
N ASN A 151 -18.03 25.20 -15.48
CA ASN A 151 -17.87 24.00 -16.29
C ASN A 151 -17.76 22.79 -15.35
N ARG A 152 -18.87 22.08 -15.17
CA ARG A 152 -18.90 20.78 -14.48
C ARG A 152 -18.22 19.76 -15.40
N PRO A 153 -17.07 19.16 -15.04
CA PRO A 153 -16.63 17.93 -15.68
C PRO A 153 -17.52 16.77 -15.19
N PRO A 154 -17.59 15.64 -15.92
CA PRO A 154 -18.40 14.51 -15.53
C PRO A 154 -17.92 13.89 -14.21
N GLU A 155 -18.86 13.24 -13.54
CA GLU A 155 -18.70 12.52 -12.28
C GLU A 155 -17.71 11.33 -12.45
N ASP A 156 -17.05 10.96 -11.35
CA ASP A 156 -16.12 9.82 -11.17
C ASP A 156 -14.65 10.03 -11.58
N GLU A 157 -13.95 10.97 -10.93
CA GLU A 157 -12.49 10.89 -10.80
C GLU A 157 -12.13 10.02 -9.58
N GLU A 158 -11.90 8.73 -9.82
CA GLU A 158 -11.40 7.79 -8.81
C GLU A 158 -10.08 8.33 -8.23
N THR A 159 -10.15 8.87 -7.00
CA THR A 159 -8.97 9.12 -6.18
C THR A 159 -8.15 7.83 -6.17
N SER A 160 -6.82 7.92 -6.39
CA SER A 160 -5.98 6.72 -6.44
C SER A 160 -6.26 5.84 -5.21
N PRO A 161 -6.48 4.53 -5.37
CA PRO A 161 -6.92 3.65 -4.28
C PRO A 161 -6.00 3.72 -3.06
N ILE A 162 -4.72 4.06 -3.27
CA ILE A 162 -3.72 4.17 -2.21
C ILE A 162 -3.88 5.46 -1.40
N VAL A 163 -4.30 6.56 -2.03
CA VAL A 163 -4.61 7.80 -1.32
C VAL A 163 -5.90 7.63 -0.52
N GLY A 164 -6.89 6.94 -1.08
CA GLY A 164 -8.09 6.53 -0.36
C GLY A 164 -7.76 5.69 0.87
N GLU A 165 -6.92 4.66 0.71
CA GLU A 165 -6.50 3.77 1.81
C GLU A 165 -5.81 4.54 2.94
N VAL A 166 -4.91 5.48 2.61
CA VAL A 166 -4.26 6.33 3.62
C VAL A 166 -5.30 7.17 4.37
N GLN A 167 -6.25 7.78 3.66
CA GLN A 167 -7.30 8.60 4.27
C GLN A 167 -8.23 7.78 5.16
N GLU A 168 -8.62 6.58 4.72
CA GLU A 168 -9.46 5.65 5.48
C GLU A 168 -8.75 5.18 6.75
N ALA A 169 -7.50 4.73 6.65
CA ALA A 169 -6.71 4.31 7.80
C ALA A 169 -6.51 5.45 8.81
N VAL A 170 -6.25 6.68 8.34
CA VAL A 170 -6.15 7.88 9.19
C VAL A 170 -7.45 8.17 9.92
N ALA A 171 -8.57 8.14 9.20
CA ALA A 171 -9.89 8.39 9.78
C ALA A 171 -10.27 7.33 10.82
N GLU A 172 -9.95 6.06 10.54
CA GLU A 172 -10.20 4.94 11.46
C GLU A 172 -9.39 5.06 12.75
N ILE A 173 -8.06 5.28 12.64
CA ILE A 173 -7.21 5.51 13.81
C ILE A 173 -7.72 6.71 14.63
N GLY A 174 -8.03 7.82 13.96
CA GLY A 174 -8.54 9.03 14.62
C GLY A 174 -9.85 8.81 15.37
N ALA A 175 -10.78 8.07 14.75
CA ALA A 175 -12.07 7.74 15.36
C ALA A 175 -11.92 6.86 16.61
N GLU A 176 -10.92 5.98 16.66
CA GLU A 176 -10.63 5.15 17.84
C GLU A 176 -9.96 5.94 18.97
N MET A 177 -9.04 6.85 18.64
CA MET A 177 -8.29 7.63 19.65
C MET A 177 -9.18 8.51 20.55
N VAL A 178 -10.37 8.88 20.09
CA VAL A 178 -11.33 9.68 20.86
C VAL A 178 -12.27 8.87 21.76
N LYS A 179 -12.31 7.54 21.61
CA LYS A 179 -13.22 6.69 22.39
C LYS A 179 -12.71 6.48 23.81
N ALA A 180 -13.62 6.33 24.77
CA ALA A 180 -13.23 5.94 26.13
C ALA A 180 -12.50 4.59 26.15
N THR A 181 -12.97 3.65 25.33
CA THR A 181 -12.40 2.31 25.13
C THR A 181 -12.17 2.10 23.62
N PRO A 182 -10.97 2.40 23.10
CA PRO A 182 -10.62 2.16 21.71
C PRO A 182 -10.62 0.67 21.38
N ASP A 183 -10.91 0.34 20.13
CA ASP A 183 -10.64 -0.99 19.59
C ASP A 183 -9.18 -1.08 19.13
N ALA A 184 -8.33 -1.66 19.98
CA ALA A 184 -6.89 -1.76 19.68
C ALA A 184 -6.59 -2.65 18.45
N LEU A 185 -7.45 -3.63 18.15
CA LEU A 185 -7.25 -4.50 16.98
C LEU A 185 -7.53 -3.72 15.70
N ALA A 186 -8.64 -2.97 15.66
CA ALA A 186 -8.95 -2.09 14.54
C ALA A 186 -7.83 -1.06 14.32
N VAL A 187 -7.33 -0.42 15.40
CA VAL A 187 -6.19 0.51 15.32
C VAL A 187 -4.93 -0.16 14.75
N ALA A 188 -4.61 -1.37 15.19
CA ALA A 188 -3.45 -2.11 14.70
C ALA A 188 -3.59 -2.49 13.21
N GLN A 189 -4.78 -2.91 12.77
CA GLN A 189 -5.09 -3.23 11.38
C GLN A 189 -5.01 -1.98 10.48
N ALA A 190 -5.61 -0.87 10.90
CA ALA A 190 -5.49 0.41 10.20
C ALA A 190 -4.03 0.90 10.13
N THR A 191 -3.25 0.73 11.21
CA THR A 191 -1.81 1.05 11.23
C THR A 191 -1.02 0.19 10.24
N SER A 192 -1.36 -1.09 10.09
CA SER A 192 -0.74 -1.99 9.12
C SER A 192 -1.01 -1.57 7.68
N ARG A 193 -2.25 -1.20 7.37
CA ARG A 193 -2.65 -0.67 6.04
C ARG A 193 -1.90 0.62 5.72
N LEU A 194 -1.79 1.53 6.70
CA LEU A 194 -1.02 2.76 6.57
C LEU A 194 0.48 2.48 6.32
N GLN A 195 1.09 1.56 7.08
CA GLN A 195 2.50 1.19 6.91
C GLN A 195 2.77 0.62 5.51
N THR A 196 1.86 -0.20 4.99
CA THR A 196 2.01 -0.78 3.65
C THR A 196 1.83 0.27 2.56
N ALA A 197 0.85 1.17 2.70
CA ALA A 197 0.67 2.29 1.77
C ALA A 197 1.91 3.18 1.69
N ILE A 198 2.55 3.50 2.82
CA ILE A 198 3.82 4.25 2.86
C ILE A 198 4.94 3.48 2.15
N GLY A 199 5.09 2.19 2.44
CA GLY A 199 6.12 1.35 1.82
C GLY A 199 5.97 1.27 0.30
N TRP A 200 4.73 1.24 -0.20
CA TRP A 200 4.45 1.34 -1.62
C TRP A 200 4.85 2.71 -2.19
N LEU A 201 4.45 3.80 -1.52
CA LEU A 201 4.76 5.18 -1.93
C LEU A 201 6.26 5.43 -2.06
N GLN A 202 7.04 4.93 -1.11
CA GLN A 202 8.51 5.05 -1.12
C GLN A 202 9.16 4.27 -2.27
N LYS A 203 8.63 3.08 -2.61
CA LYS A 203 9.20 2.21 -3.67
C LYS A 203 8.78 2.60 -5.08
N LYS A 204 7.68 3.34 -5.24
CA LYS A 204 7.05 3.61 -6.54
C LYS A 204 6.88 5.12 -6.76
N ALA A 205 7.96 5.89 -6.65
CA ALA A 205 7.94 7.35 -6.77
C ALA A 205 7.21 7.84 -8.03
N ASP A 206 7.47 7.26 -9.20
CA ASP A 206 6.79 7.65 -10.45
C ASP A 206 5.27 7.35 -10.43
N THR A 207 4.87 6.20 -9.89
CA THR A 207 3.45 5.83 -9.77
C THR A 207 2.75 6.69 -8.71
N ALA A 208 3.46 7.08 -7.66
CA ALA A 208 2.98 8.01 -6.67
C ALA A 208 2.81 9.40 -7.27
N VAL A 209 3.71 9.86 -8.14
CA VAL A 209 3.53 11.11 -8.90
C VAL A 209 2.24 11.08 -9.70
N ASP A 210 1.99 10.03 -10.47
CA ASP A 210 0.75 9.93 -11.27
C ASP A 210 -0.51 9.86 -10.40
N ALA A 211 -0.46 9.08 -9.31
CA ALA A 211 -1.56 8.94 -8.36
C ALA A 211 -1.91 10.28 -7.70
N PHE A 212 -0.90 11.01 -7.24
CA PHE A 212 -1.11 12.29 -6.58
C PHE A 212 -1.38 13.42 -7.56
N ALA A 213 -0.71 13.46 -8.72
CA ALA A 213 -0.98 14.44 -9.78
C ALA A 213 -2.42 14.37 -10.28
N LYS A 214 -3.00 13.16 -10.38
CA LYS A 214 -4.43 12.99 -10.69
C LYS A 214 -5.31 13.51 -9.56
N SER A 215 -4.99 13.21 -8.30
CA SER A 215 -5.75 13.73 -7.14
C SER A 215 -5.62 15.26 -6.96
N LEU A 216 -4.58 15.86 -7.54
CA LEU A 216 -4.23 17.27 -7.45
C LEU A 216 -4.96 18.15 -8.46
N GLY A 217 -5.50 17.56 -9.53
CA GLY A 217 -5.98 18.31 -10.69
C GLY A 217 -4.89 19.20 -11.32
N ASN A 218 -5.25 19.94 -12.37
CA ASN A 218 -4.37 20.97 -12.93
C ASN A 218 -4.22 22.12 -11.92
N ALA A 219 -3.23 22.05 -11.03
CA ALA A 219 -2.86 23.15 -10.14
C ALA A 219 -2.59 24.41 -10.98
N ALA A 220 -3.45 25.42 -10.83
CA ALA A 220 -3.43 26.61 -11.67
C ALA A 220 -2.08 27.34 -11.58
N GLY A 221 -1.36 27.44 -12.71
CA GLY A 221 -0.13 28.23 -12.85
C GLY A 221 1.19 27.49 -12.63
N ILE A 222 1.16 26.19 -12.27
CA ILE A 222 2.37 25.36 -12.18
C ILE A 222 2.48 24.54 -13.47
N SER A 223 3.65 24.58 -14.13
CA SER A 223 3.88 23.72 -15.30
C SER A 223 3.84 22.24 -14.90
N VAL A 224 3.45 21.34 -15.81
CA VAL A 224 3.42 19.89 -15.54
C VAL A 224 4.77 19.39 -14.98
N ALA A 225 5.89 19.91 -15.50
CA ALA A 225 7.23 19.61 -14.99
C ALA A 225 7.48 20.17 -13.57
N GLY A 226 6.98 21.37 -13.27
CA GLY A 226 7.04 21.96 -11.93
C GLY A 226 6.20 21.20 -10.91
N LEU A 227 5.03 20.70 -11.30
CA LEU A 227 4.16 19.88 -10.45
C LEU A 227 4.81 18.53 -10.16
N ALA A 228 5.35 17.85 -11.17
CA ALA A 228 6.07 16.58 -10.98
C ALA A 228 7.29 16.75 -10.06
N THR A 229 8.05 17.84 -10.23
CA THR A 229 9.21 18.15 -9.37
C THR A 229 8.76 18.43 -7.92
N TYR A 230 7.68 19.19 -7.73
CA TYR A 230 7.14 19.46 -6.40
C TYR A 230 6.62 18.18 -5.72
N VAL A 231 5.87 17.36 -6.45
CA VAL A 231 5.32 16.09 -5.95
C VAL A 231 6.44 15.15 -5.50
N THR A 232 7.47 14.97 -6.32
CA THR A 232 8.60 14.07 -6.02
C THR A 232 9.50 14.59 -4.91
N SER A 233 9.85 15.87 -4.90
CA SER A 233 10.92 16.40 -4.04
C SER A 233 10.46 16.99 -2.71
N GLN A 234 9.18 17.37 -2.59
CA GLN A 234 8.66 18.05 -1.40
C GLN A 234 7.50 17.25 -0.79
N PHE A 235 6.53 16.90 -1.62
CA PHE A 235 5.26 16.38 -1.14
C PHE A 235 5.31 14.91 -0.73
N LEU A 236 5.80 14.01 -1.58
CA LEU A 236 5.92 12.59 -1.25
C LEU A 236 6.80 12.36 0.00
N PRO A 237 7.96 13.03 0.15
CA PRO A 237 8.72 12.96 1.40
C PRO A 237 7.96 13.48 2.62
N GLY A 238 7.20 14.59 2.48
CA GLY A 238 6.39 15.17 3.56
C GLY A 238 5.30 14.22 4.05
N VAL A 239 4.50 13.68 3.13
CA VAL A 239 3.44 12.70 3.46
C VAL A 239 4.03 11.41 4.00
N ALA A 240 5.08 10.87 3.39
CA ALA A 240 5.72 9.65 3.88
C ALA A 240 6.27 9.84 5.30
N LYS A 241 6.86 11.01 5.60
CA LYS A 241 7.35 11.35 6.93
C LYS A 241 6.19 11.46 7.93
N ALA A 242 5.17 12.27 7.64
CA ALA A 242 4.04 12.46 8.53
C ALA A 242 3.30 11.13 8.82
N ALA A 243 3.15 10.29 7.81
CA ALA A 243 2.55 8.97 7.94
C ALA A 243 3.44 8.01 8.75
N SER A 244 4.77 8.04 8.56
CA SER A 244 5.69 7.28 9.42
C SER A 244 5.62 7.73 10.87
N ASP A 245 5.51 9.03 11.12
CA ASP A 245 5.39 9.59 12.48
C ASP A 245 4.10 9.12 13.17
N VAL A 246 2.99 9.04 12.44
CA VAL A 246 1.72 8.44 12.92
C VAL A 246 1.93 6.97 13.25
N VAL A 247 2.46 6.16 12.31
CA VAL A 247 2.68 4.72 12.51
C VAL A 247 3.53 4.46 13.74
N SER A 248 4.65 5.17 13.90
CA SER A 248 5.53 4.99 15.07
C SER A 248 4.83 5.34 16.38
N ALA A 249 4.06 6.44 16.42
CA ALA A 249 3.31 6.83 17.62
C ALA A 249 2.22 5.80 17.98
N THR A 250 1.51 5.29 16.97
CA THR A 250 0.46 4.30 17.17
C THR A 250 1.02 2.94 17.62
N ILE A 251 2.15 2.50 17.06
CA ILE A 251 2.85 1.28 17.53
C ILE A 251 3.25 1.42 18.99
N ALA A 252 3.81 2.57 19.39
CA ALA A 252 4.20 2.81 20.78
C ALA A 252 2.99 2.77 21.72
N TRP A 253 1.87 3.41 21.35
CA TRP A 253 0.62 3.34 22.10
C TRP A 253 0.09 1.91 22.21
N LEU A 254 0.07 1.17 21.09
CA LEU A 254 -0.34 -0.23 21.06
C LEU A 254 0.49 -1.06 22.03
N GLN A 255 1.82 -0.93 22.00
CA GLN A 255 2.70 -1.62 22.95
C GLN A 255 2.44 -1.24 24.41
N THR A 256 2.13 0.03 24.70
CA THR A 256 1.75 0.47 26.05
C THR A 256 0.46 -0.17 26.53
N VAL A 257 -0.55 -0.33 25.65
CA VAL A 257 -1.85 -0.88 26.05
C VAL A 257 -1.91 -2.40 25.99
N THR A 258 -1.06 -3.07 25.19
CA THR A 258 -1.01 -4.53 25.03
C THR A 258 0.17 -5.22 25.72
N GLY A 259 1.16 -4.47 26.20
CA GLY A 259 2.37 -5.02 26.80
C GLY A 259 2.12 -5.72 28.14
N PRO A 260 2.89 -6.77 28.45
CA PRO A 260 2.86 -7.36 29.79
C PRO A 260 3.46 -6.36 30.79
N PHE A 261 2.81 -6.18 31.95
CA PHE A 261 3.42 -5.50 33.08
C PHE A 261 4.63 -6.27 33.62
#